data_AF-A0A853IAP4-F1
#
_entry.id   AF-A0A853IAP4-F1
#
_cell.length_a   1.000
_cell.length_b   1.000
_cell.length_c   1.000
_cell.angle_alpha   90.00
_cell.angle_beta   90.00
_cell.angle_gamma   90.00
#
_symmetry.space_group_name_H-M   'P 1'
#
loop_
_entity.id
_entity.type
_entity.pdbx_description
1 polymer ?
#
loop_
_entity_poly.entity_id
_entity_poly.type
_entity_poly.pdbx_seq_one_letter_code
_entity_poly.pdbx_strand_id
1 'polypeptide(L)'
;MVNNHLPQLLVELGFIAVGQGMNSEAQCIFAAMQQQHPQQLAPILGQALLKLNQNEPEAALVTLKNFSTVKEQDMLQAYQALCLMKLGHNNEAEQLLKILINSPEPAVVPFAQALLKEITDD
;
A
#
# COMPACT_ATOMS: atom_id res chain seq x y z
N MET A 1 12.67 14.03 25.43
CA MET A 1 13.12 12.91 24.57
C MET A 1 12.00 12.65 23.57
N VAL A 2 12.21 12.91 22.28
CA VAL A 2 11.23 12.53 21.25
C VAL A 2 11.29 11.02 21.13
N ASN A 3 10.17 10.34 21.38
CA ASN A 3 10.10 8.88 21.36
C ASN A 3 10.05 8.41 19.90
N ASN A 4 11.21 8.11 19.32
CA ASN A 4 11.35 7.72 17.91
C ASN A 4 10.62 6.41 17.54
N HIS A 5 10.15 5.64 18.53
CA HIS A 5 9.40 4.39 18.31
C HIS A 5 7.88 4.59 18.25
N LEU A 6 7.37 5.71 18.78
CA LEU A 6 5.93 5.98 18.81
C LEU A 6 5.31 6.05 17.40
N PRO A 7 5.93 6.72 16.40
CA PRO A 7 5.38 6.78 15.04
C PRO A 7 5.27 5.40 14.40
N GLN A 8 6.30 4.56 14.56
CA GLN A 8 6.30 3.20 14.03
C GLN A 8 5.19 2.35 14.67
N LEU A 9 5.05 2.41 16.01
CA LEU A 9 4.01 1.68 16.72
C LEU A 9 2.60 2.11 16.30
N LEU A 10 2.39 3.41 16.06
CA LEU A 10 1.11 3.92 15.56
C LEU A 10 0.80 3.37 14.17
N VAL A 11 1.78 3.33 13.27
CA VAL A 11 1.60 2.74 11.93
C VAL A 11 1.26 1.25 12.02
N GLU A 12 1.96 0.49 12.86
CA GLU A 12 1.69 -0.93 13.08
C GLU A 12 0.28 -1.16 13.65
N LEU A 13 -0.14 -0.36 14.64
CA LEU A 13 -1.51 -0.37 15.15
C LEU A 13 -2.54 -0.02 14.08
N GLY A 14 -2.21 0.93 13.19
CA GLY A 14 -3.04 1.28 12.04
C GLY A 14 -3.26 0.06 11.14
N PHE A 15 -2.20 -0.68 10.79
CA PHE A 15 -2.31 -1.88 9.96
C PHE A 15 -3.09 -3.02 10.65
N ILE A 16 -2.90 -3.20 11.96
CA ILE A 16 -3.70 -4.14 12.75
C ILE A 16 -5.18 -3.75 12.70
N ALA A 17 -5.50 -2.46 12.87
CA ALA A 17 -6.87 -1.96 12.80
C ALA A 17 -7.49 -2.20 11.41
N VAL A 18 -6.75 -2.01 10.30
CA VAL A 18 -7.20 -2.39 8.95
C VAL A 18 -7.57 -3.87 8.87
N GLY A 19 -6.70 -4.75 9.38
CA GLY A 19 -6.91 -6.20 9.35
C GLY A 19 -8.10 -6.67 10.20
N GLN A 20 -8.48 -5.89 11.22
CA GLN A 20 -9.63 -6.16 12.09
C GLN A 20 -10.92 -5.50 11.61
N GLY A 21 -10.89 -4.76 10.48
CA GLY A 21 -12.04 -4.00 9.98
C GLY A 21 -12.38 -2.76 10.81
N MET A 22 -11.48 -2.33 11.69
CA MET A 22 -11.58 -1.10 12.49
C MET A 22 -11.23 0.12 11.63
N ASN A 23 -12.07 0.35 10.60
CA ASN A 23 -11.77 1.28 9.52
C ASN A 23 -11.64 2.73 9.99
N SER A 24 -12.50 3.16 10.93
CA SER A 24 -12.49 4.53 11.45
C SER A 24 -11.24 4.80 12.29
N GLU A 25 -10.85 3.86 13.14
CA GLU A 25 -9.66 3.97 13.99
C GLU A 25 -8.39 3.97 13.14
N ALA A 26 -8.28 3.05 12.19
CA ALA A 26 -7.17 3.01 11.25
C ALA A 26 -7.05 4.31 10.45
N GLN A 27 -8.17 4.87 9.99
CA GLN A 27 -8.19 6.13 9.25
C GLN A 27 -7.67 7.29 10.11
N CYS A 28 -8.11 7.40 11.37
CA CYS A 28 -7.62 8.42 12.29
C CYS A 28 -6.11 8.30 12.53
N ILE A 29 -5.62 7.08 12.74
CA ILE A 29 -4.20 6.81 12.96
C ILE A 29 -3.36 7.23 11.74
N PHE A 30 -3.74 6.78 10.55
CA PHE A 30 -2.99 7.10 9.33
C PHE A 30 -3.07 8.58 8.94
N ALA A 31 -4.21 9.25 9.17
CA ALA A 31 -4.34 10.67 8.93
C ALA A 31 -3.41 11.49 9.85
N ALA A 32 -3.36 11.15 11.15
CA ALA A 32 -2.44 11.77 12.09
C ALA A 32 -0.97 11.54 11.70
N MET A 33 -0.65 10.30 11.32
CA MET A 33 0.71 9.92 10.89
C MET A 33 1.13 10.62 9.60
N GLN A 34 0.25 10.77 8.63
CA GLN A 34 0.54 11.47 7.38
C GLN A 34 0.81 12.97 7.63
N GLN A 35 0.07 13.60 8.55
CA GLN A 35 0.32 15.00 8.91
C GLN A 35 1.70 15.20 9.56
N GLN A 36 2.13 14.25 10.40
CA GLN A 36 3.43 14.32 11.07
C GLN A 36 4.60 13.85 10.20
N HIS A 37 4.35 12.91 9.28
CA HIS A 37 5.36 12.26 8.44
C HIS A 37 4.90 12.19 6.97
N PRO A 38 4.77 13.35 6.27
CA PRO A 38 4.17 13.42 4.94
C PRO A 38 4.96 12.72 3.84
N GLN A 39 6.22 12.34 4.09
CA GLN A 39 7.09 11.63 3.15
C GLN A 39 7.11 10.11 3.37
N GLN A 40 6.48 9.60 4.42
CA GLN A 40 6.47 8.18 4.72
C GLN A 40 5.40 7.48 3.90
N LEU A 41 5.76 6.36 3.25
CA LEU A 41 4.80 5.61 2.45
C LEU A 41 3.75 4.88 3.31
N ALA A 42 4.13 4.39 4.48
CA ALA A 42 3.27 3.51 5.29
C ALA A 42 1.87 4.08 5.62
N PRO A 43 1.70 5.36 6.04
CA PRO A 43 0.37 5.92 6.29
C PRO A 43 -0.49 6.05 5.01
N ILE A 44 0.14 6.24 3.86
CA ILE A 44 -0.55 6.30 2.57
C ILE A 44 -1.01 4.91 2.13
N LEU A 45 -0.17 3.89 2.30
CA LEU A 45 -0.54 2.50 2.04
C LEU A 45 -1.70 2.06 2.92
N GLY A 46 -1.66 2.41 4.21
CA GLY A 46 -2.75 2.15 5.13
C GLY A 46 -4.09 2.74 4.67
N GLN A 47 -4.09 3.99 4.20
CA GLN A 47 -5.28 4.62 3.62
C GLN A 47 -5.74 3.96 2.33
N ALA A 48 -4.83 3.54 1.46
CA ALA A 48 -5.18 2.82 0.24
C ALA A 48 -5.82 1.46 0.56
N LEU A 49 -5.28 0.71 1.52
CA LEU A 49 -5.83 -0.56 1.97
C LEU A 49 -7.22 -0.41 2.61
N LEU A 50 -7.45 0.67 3.37
CA LEU A 50 -8.79 0.98 3.88
C LEU A 50 -9.80 1.18 2.76
N LYS A 51 -9.43 1.90 1.70
CA LYS A 51 -10.27 2.09 0.52
C LYS A 51 -10.52 0.78 -0.23
N LEU A 52 -9.51 -0.09 -0.33
CA LEU A 52 -9.68 -1.43 -0.89
C LEU A 52 -10.67 -2.27 -0.07
N ASN A 53 -10.58 -2.23 1.27
CA ASN A 53 -11.54 -2.90 2.16
C ASN A 53 -12.96 -2.33 2.05
N GLN A 54 -13.10 -1.06 1.66
CA GLN A 54 -14.38 -0.39 1.39
C GLN A 54 -14.91 -0.66 -0.03
N ASN A 55 -14.22 -1.51 -0.81
CA ASN A 55 -14.54 -1.79 -2.21
C ASN A 55 -14.45 -0.55 -3.11
N GLU A 56 -13.51 0.36 -2.80
CA GLU A 56 -13.19 1.58 -3.55
C GLU A 56 -11.76 1.52 -4.16
N PRO A 57 -11.45 0.55 -5.03
CA PRO A 57 -10.10 0.37 -5.57
C PRO A 57 -9.64 1.53 -6.47
N GLU A 58 -10.57 2.26 -7.11
CA GLU A 58 -10.25 3.48 -7.88
C GLU A 58 -9.73 4.60 -6.96
N ALA A 59 -10.43 4.84 -5.84
CA ALA A 59 -10.02 5.84 -4.86
C ALA A 59 -8.69 5.46 -4.19
N ALA A 60 -8.43 4.16 -3.98
CA ALA A 60 -7.15 3.65 -3.50
C ALA A 60 -6.02 3.98 -4.50
N LEU A 61 -6.23 3.66 -5.78
CA LEU A 61 -5.25 3.91 -6.85
C LEU A 61 -4.93 5.40 -6.98
N VAL A 62 -5.93 6.28 -6.94
CA VAL A 62 -5.73 7.75 -6.99
C VAL A 62 -4.89 8.23 -5.81
N THR A 63 -5.12 7.68 -4.61
CA THR A 63 -4.33 8.03 -3.41
C THR A 63 -2.86 7.66 -3.59
N LEU A 64 -2.58 6.46 -4.12
CA LEU A 64 -1.23 5.99 -4.38
C LEU A 64 -0.55 6.75 -5.52
N LYS A 65 -1.27 7.11 -6.58
CA LYS A 65 -0.72 7.88 -7.71
C LYS A 65 -0.36 9.32 -7.33
N ASN A 66 -1.11 9.92 -6.42
CA ASN A 66 -0.85 11.28 -5.93
C ASN A 66 0.32 11.33 -4.94
N PHE A 67 0.76 10.19 -4.42
CA PHE A 67 1.93 10.10 -3.56
C PHE A 67 3.19 9.88 -4.40
N SER A 68 4.28 10.54 -4.02
CA SER A 68 5.57 10.40 -4.69
C SER A 68 6.66 10.15 -3.66
N THR A 69 7.41 9.06 -3.83
CA THR A 69 8.54 8.69 -2.99
C THR A 69 9.67 8.17 -3.86
N VAL A 70 10.92 8.46 -3.51
CA VAL A 70 12.09 7.93 -4.21
C VAL A 70 12.59 6.65 -3.53
N LYS A 71 12.40 6.55 -2.21
CA LYS A 71 12.97 5.47 -1.40
C LYS A 71 12.17 4.17 -1.47
N GLU A 72 10.85 4.28 -1.56
CA GLU A 72 9.92 3.14 -1.47
C GLU A 72 9.06 3.06 -2.75
N GLN A 73 9.65 3.46 -3.90
CA GLN A 73 8.94 3.56 -5.18
C GLN A 73 8.46 2.19 -5.68
N ASP A 74 9.29 1.16 -5.53
CA ASP A 74 8.96 -0.20 -5.99
C ASP A 74 7.82 -0.80 -5.17
N MET A 75 7.85 -0.59 -3.85
CA MET A 75 6.75 -0.98 -2.97
C MET A 75 5.46 -0.22 -3.31
N LEU A 76 5.53 1.10 -3.53
CA LEU A 76 4.39 1.90 -4.00
C LEU A 76 3.79 1.33 -5.29
N GLN A 77 4.63 0.99 -6.27
CA GLN A 77 4.21 0.40 -7.54
C GLN A 77 3.55 -0.97 -7.35
N ALA A 78 4.03 -1.81 -6.43
CA ALA A 78 3.40 -3.09 -6.16
C ALA A 78 1.97 -2.94 -5.62
N TYR A 79 1.73 -1.97 -4.72
CA TYR A 79 0.37 -1.67 -4.25
C TYR A 79 -0.50 -1.01 -5.32
N GLN A 80 0.07 -0.24 -6.25
CA GLN A 80 -0.67 0.24 -7.42
C GLN A 80 -1.11 -0.92 -8.32
N ALA A 81 -0.24 -1.92 -8.53
CA ALA A 81 -0.60 -3.15 -9.26
C ALA A 81 -1.74 -3.91 -8.57
N LEU A 82 -1.71 -4.04 -7.23
CA LEU A 82 -2.83 -4.62 -6.48
C LEU A 82 -4.14 -3.86 -6.72
N CYS A 83 -4.12 -2.53 -6.72
CA CYS A 83 -5.32 -1.74 -7.02
C CYS A 83 -5.80 -1.96 -8.46
N LEU A 84 -4.90 -2.05 -9.43
CA LEU A 84 -5.22 -2.37 -10.83
C LEU A 84 -5.86 -3.75 -10.96
N MET A 85 -5.36 -4.77 -10.24
CA MET A 85 -5.98 -6.11 -10.20
C MET A 85 -7.41 -6.04 -9.65
N LYS A 86 -7.64 -5.31 -8.55
CA LYS A 86 -8.98 -5.17 -7.97
C LYS A 86 -9.96 -4.36 -8.87
N LEU A 87 -9.44 -3.60 -9.82
CA LEU A 87 -10.22 -2.94 -10.86
C LEU A 87 -10.43 -3.80 -12.12
N GLY A 88 -9.79 -4.98 -12.21
CA GLY A 88 -9.82 -5.85 -13.39
C GLY A 88 -8.85 -5.43 -14.51
N HIS A 89 -7.96 -4.47 -14.25
CA HIS A 89 -6.91 -4.05 -15.19
C HIS A 89 -5.68 -4.99 -15.13
N ASN A 90 -5.93 -6.29 -15.27
CA ASN A 90 -4.93 -7.34 -15.05
C ASN A 90 -3.71 -7.22 -15.97
N ASN A 91 -3.89 -6.79 -17.23
CA ASN A 91 -2.78 -6.58 -18.16
C ASN A 91 -1.82 -5.49 -17.68
N GLU A 92 -2.35 -4.37 -17.18
CA GLU A 92 -1.53 -3.26 -16.66
C GLU A 92 -0.82 -3.66 -15.37
N ALA A 93 -1.53 -4.37 -14.48
CA ALA A 93 -0.95 -4.92 -13.27
C ALA A 93 0.19 -5.89 -13.57
N GLU A 94 -0.02 -6.83 -14.50
CA GLU A 94 0.97 -7.84 -14.88
C GLU A 94 2.25 -7.21 -15.45
N GLN A 95 2.12 -6.21 -16.33
CA GLN A 95 3.27 -5.49 -16.88
C GLN A 95 4.11 -4.83 -15.79
N LEU A 96 3.44 -4.19 -14.82
CA LEU A 96 4.10 -3.55 -13.69
C LEU A 96 4.80 -4.59 -12.80
N LEU A 97 4.11 -5.67 -12.44
CA LEU A 97 4.63 -6.71 -11.56
C LEU A 97 5.81 -7.46 -12.17
N LYS A 98 5.82 -7.71 -13.49
CA LYS A 98 6.95 -8.31 -14.22
C LYS A 98 8.23 -7.48 -14.16
N ILE A 99 8.14 -6.17 -13.97
CA ILE A 99 9.30 -5.32 -13.72
C ILE A 99 9.77 -5.52 -12.26
N LEU A 100 8.82 -5.56 -11.33
CA LEU A 100 9.07 -5.62 -9.88
C LEU A 100 9.64 -6.96 -9.37
N ILE A 101 9.53 -8.06 -10.13
CA ILE A 101 10.22 -9.31 -9.77
C ILE A 101 11.75 -9.17 -9.75
N ASN A 102 12.30 -8.13 -10.40
CA ASN A 102 13.72 -7.81 -10.42
C ASN A 102 14.04 -6.60 -9.53
N SER A 103 13.12 -6.18 -8.65
CA SER A 103 13.30 -5.04 -7.76
C SER A 103 14.53 -5.26 -6.86
N PRO A 104 15.36 -4.22 -6.63
CA PRO A 104 16.41 -4.26 -5.61
C PRO A 104 15.86 -4.28 -4.18
N GLU A 105 14.56 -4.05 -3.97
CA GLU A 105 13.91 -4.09 -2.67
C GLU A 105 13.47 -5.54 -2.33
N PRO A 106 14.12 -6.21 -1.36
CA PRO A 106 13.89 -7.64 -1.13
C PRO A 106 12.45 -8.02 -0.72
N ALA A 107 11.72 -7.07 -0.12
CA ALA A 107 10.33 -7.27 0.27
C ALA A 107 9.35 -7.22 -0.92
N VAL A 108 9.71 -6.54 -2.01
CA VAL A 108 8.84 -6.33 -3.17
C VAL A 108 8.75 -7.58 -4.04
N VAL A 109 9.87 -8.27 -4.26
CA VAL A 109 9.94 -9.45 -5.13
C VAL A 109 8.93 -10.56 -4.75
N PRO A 110 8.88 -11.06 -3.49
CA PRO A 110 7.92 -12.10 -3.12
C PRO A 110 6.47 -11.61 -3.21
N PHE A 111 6.22 -10.33 -2.91
CA PHE A 111 4.89 -9.74 -3.04
C PHE A 111 4.46 -9.66 -4.51
N ALA A 112 5.35 -9.22 -5.41
CA ALA A 112 5.07 -9.15 -6.84
C ALA A 112 4.83 -10.54 -7.45
N GLN A 113 5.60 -11.54 -7.04
CA GLN A 113 5.40 -12.93 -7.45
C GLN A 113 4.05 -13.50 -6.98
N ALA A 114 3.64 -13.20 -5.75
CA ALA A 114 2.34 -13.63 -5.23
C ALA A 114 1.19 -13.04 -6.04
N LEU A 115 1.25 -11.73 -6.35
CA LEU A 115 0.24 -11.05 -7.16
C LEU A 115 0.21 -11.56 -8.61
N LEU A 116 1.37 -11.80 -9.23
CA LEU A 116 1.42 -12.39 -10.59
C LEU A 116 0.75 -13.76 -10.64
N LYS A 117 0.97 -14.58 -9.62
CA LYS A 117 0.35 -15.90 -9.54
C LYS A 117 -1.19 -15.78 -9.48
N GLU A 118 -1.71 -14.86 -8.68
CA GLU A 118 -3.15 -14.59 -8.57
C GLU A 118 -3.74 -14.18 -9.94
N ILE A 119 -3.04 -13.35 -10.73
CA ILE A 119 -3.49 -12.96 -12.08
C ILE A 119 -3.53 -14.15 -13.05
N THR A 120 -2.58 -15.08 -12.96
CA THR A 120 -2.47 -16.21 -13.90
C THR A 120 -3.36 -17.40 -13.57
N ASP A 121 -3.84 -17.47 -12.32
CA ASP A 121 -4.71 -18.56 -11.84
C ASP A 121 -6.23 -18.22 -12.03
N ASP A 122 -6.59 -16.99 -12.41
CA ASP A 122 -7.94 -16.52 -12.81
C ASP A 122 -8.24 -16.76 -14.30
#